data_AF-A0A0C2ZNS4-F1
#
_entry.id   AF-A0A0C2ZNS4-F1
#
_cell.length_a   1.000
_cell.length_b   1.000
_cell.length_c   1.000
_cell.angle_alpha   90.00
_cell.angle_beta   90.00
_cell.angle_gamma   90.00
#
_symmetry.space_group_name_H-M   'P 1'
#
loop_
_entity.id
_entity.type
_entity.pdbx_description
1 polymer ?
#
loop_
_entity_poly.entity_id
_entity_poly.type
_entity_poly.pdbx_seq_one_letter_code
_entity_poly.pdbx_strand_id
1 'polypeptide(L)'
;MIRALWDALRHLFATPVTHAYPAKPIELPATYRGLIAYDVDSCTFCDQCEKACPPKAIVFFQHPDGLKEYAYNAHLCIYCGECVRACPKPDEALTQTAQKPPIATKIDAVNSTWKAYQSAARQSRDDFAAAKKAKKEAQKAQATPSNTPSL
;
A
#
# COMPACT_ATOMS: atom_id res chain seq x y z
N MET A 1 48.75 5.92 -24.18
CA MET A 1 47.84 6.40 -25.25
C MET A 1 47.47 5.29 -26.25
N ILE A 2 48.42 4.54 -26.82
CA ILE A 2 48.15 3.48 -27.82
C ILE A 2 47.16 2.41 -27.33
N ARG A 3 47.31 1.93 -26.09
CA ARG A 3 46.41 0.92 -25.49
C ARG A 3 44.95 1.38 -25.38
N ALA A 4 44.74 2.65 -25.03
CA ALA A 4 43.39 3.22 -24.96
C ALA A 4 42.75 3.35 -26.35
N LEU A 5 43.53 3.72 -27.37
CA LEU A 5 43.07 3.79 -28.74
C LEU A 5 42.70 2.39 -29.29
N TRP A 6 43.50 1.39 -28.94
CA TRP A 6 43.23 -0.02 -29.27
C TRP A 6 41.95 -0.54 -28.60
N ASP A 7 41.78 -0.29 -27.31
CA ASP A 7 40.57 -0.69 -26.58
C ASP A 7 39.31 0.01 -27.11
N ALA A 8 39.41 1.28 -27.50
CA ALA A 8 38.32 2.00 -28.14
C ALA A 8 37.92 1.36 -29.48
N LEU A 9 38.91 1.03 -30.32
CA LEU A 9 38.66 0.36 -31.60
C LEU A 9 38.01 -1.01 -31.39
N ARG A 10 38.51 -1.80 -30.43
CA ARG A 10 37.96 -3.13 -30.10
C ARG A 10 36.51 -3.05 -29.61
N HIS A 11 36.17 -2.07 -28.78
CA HIS A 11 34.80 -1.92 -28.27
C HIS A 11 33.82 -1.37 -29.31
N LEU A 12 34.28 -0.59 -30.30
CA LEU A 12 33.42 -0.08 -31.37
C LEU A 12 32.80 -1.20 -32.23
N PHE A 13 33.55 -2.29 -32.44
CA PHE A 13 33.11 -3.44 -33.23
C PHE A 13 32.51 -4.58 -32.40
N ALA A 14 32.45 -4.45 -31.08
CA ALA A 14 31.80 -5.44 -30.23
C ALA A 14 30.27 -5.29 -30.25
N THR A 15 29.55 -6.37 -29.97
CA THR A 15 28.09 -6.30 -29.79
C THR A 15 27.74 -5.38 -28.62
N PRO A 16 26.76 -4.48 -28.77
CA PRO A 16 26.38 -3.58 -27.70
C PRO A 16 25.75 -4.36 -26.54
N VAL A 17 26.15 -4.03 -25.31
CA VAL A 17 25.56 -4.58 -24.08
C VAL A 17 24.16 -4.00 -23.80
N THR A 18 23.72 -3.03 -24.61
CA THR A 18 22.44 -2.35 -24.42
C THR A 18 21.26 -3.26 -24.72
N HIS A 19 20.23 -3.17 -23.88
CA HIS A 19 18.94 -3.77 -24.16
C HIS A 19 18.12 -2.83 -25.05
N ALA A 20 17.42 -3.39 -26.03
CA ALA A 20 16.54 -2.63 -26.92
C ALA A 20 15.21 -2.24 -26.25
N TYR A 21 15.25 -1.51 -25.13
CA TYR A 21 14.04 -0.95 -24.51
C TYR A 21 13.55 0.27 -25.31
N PRO A 22 12.26 0.43 -25.61
CA PRO A 22 11.11 -0.39 -25.18
C PRO A 22 10.71 -1.52 -26.15
N ALA A 23 11.44 -1.72 -27.25
CA ALA A 23 11.10 -2.68 -28.30
C ALA A 23 11.12 -4.16 -27.85
N LYS A 24 12.03 -4.54 -26.94
CA LYS A 24 12.09 -5.86 -26.32
C LYS A 24 11.88 -5.74 -24.80
N PRO A 25 10.99 -6.53 -24.18
CA PRO A 25 10.82 -6.53 -22.74
C PRO A 25 12.06 -7.08 -22.05
N ILE A 26 12.31 -6.58 -20.83
CA ILE A 26 13.38 -7.05 -19.96
C ILE A 26 12.81 -8.17 -19.08
N GLU A 27 13.51 -9.29 -19.02
CA GLU A 27 13.21 -10.39 -18.09
C GLU A 27 13.52 -9.95 -16.66
N LEU A 28 12.52 -10.01 -15.80
CA LEU A 28 12.66 -9.64 -14.38
C LEU A 28 13.01 -10.89 -13.55
N PRO A 29 13.86 -10.76 -12.52
CA PRO A 29 14.13 -11.86 -11.61
C PRO A 29 12.87 -12.24 -10.83
N ALA A 30 12.77 -13.49 -10.38
CA ALA A 30 11.65 -13.97 -9.56
C ALA A 30 11.50 -13.21 -8.23
N THR A 31 12.59 -12.63 -7.72
CA THR A 31 12.63 -11.81 -6.50
C THR A 31 12.36 -10.32 -6.75
N TYR A 32 11.91 -9.95 -7.95
CA TYR A 32 11.62 -8.55 -8.30
C TYR A 32 10.55 -7.98 -7.38
N ARG A 33 10.85 -6.80 -6.83
CA ARG A 33 9.99 -6.08 -5.90
C ARG A 33 9.19 -5.01 -6.62
N GLY A 34 8.08 -5.42 -7.23
CA GLY A 34 7.15 -4.55 -7.95
C GLY A 34 5.96 -4.08 -7.12
N LEU A 35 4.85 -3.82 -7.80
CA LEU A 35 3.59 -3.35 -7.20
C LEU A 35 3.09 -4.28 -6.10
N ILE A 36 2.44 -3.69 -5.09
CA ILE A 36 1.75 -4.43 -4.04
C ILE A 36 0.38 -4.86 -4.56
N ALA A 37 0.10 -6.17 -4.50
CA ALA A 37 -1.23 -6.71 -4.72
C ALA A 37 -1.92 -6.91 -3.37
N TYR A 38 -3.19 -6.54 -3.31
CA TYR A 38 -4.01 -6.59 -2.12
C TYR A 38 -5.27 -7.40 -2.40
N ASP A 39 -5.56 -8.37 -1.53
CA ASP A 39 -6.77 -9.17 -1.54
C ASP A 39 -7.62 -8.84 -0.31
N VAL A 40 -8.83 -8.33 -0.54
CA VAL A 40 -9.72 -7.86 0.51
C VAL A 40 -10.31 -9.00 1.33
N ASP A 41 -10.58 -10.14 0.68
CA ASP A 41 -11.23 -11.30 1.30
C ASP A 41 -10.32 -12.01 2.29
N SER A 42 -9.02 -12.05 2.00
CA SER A 42 -8.00 -12.63 2.88
C SER A 42 -7.55 -11.66 3.98
N CYS A 43 -7.81 -10.36 3.83
CA CYS A 43 -7.36 -9.33 4.75
C CYS A 43 -8.14 -9.33 6.08
N THR A 44 -7.42 -9.35 7.20
CA THR A 44 -8.02 -9.26 8.54
C THR A 44 -8.16 -7.83 9.06
N PHE A 45 -7.69 -6.83 8.30
CA PHE A 45 -7.68 -5.40 8.69
C PHE A 45 -7.03 -5.15 10.06
N CYS A 46 -5.81 -5.67 10.24
CA CYS A 46 -5.03 -5.54 11.48
C CYS A 46 -4.11 -4.29 11.51
N ASP A 47 -4.08 -3.51 10.43
CA ASP A 47 -3.31 -2.26 10.23
C ASP A 47 -1.77 -2.40 10.39
N GLN A 48 -1.23 -3.62 10.46
CA GLN A 48 0.22 -3.83 10.63
C GLN A 48 1.01 -3.33 9.42
N CYS A 49 0.52 -3.59 8.21
CA CYS A 49 1.15 -3.14 6.98
C CYS A 49 1.13 -1.61 6.82
N GLU A 50 0.10 -0.91 7.32
CA GLU A 50 0.05 0.56 7.36
C GLU A 50 1.11 1.10 8.34
N LYS A 51 1.18 0.55 9.57
CA LYS A 51 2.15 0.96 10.60
C LYS A 51 3.60 0.72 10.18
N ALA A 52 3.84 -0.38 9.48
CA ALA A 52 5.17 -0.78 9.04
C ALA A 52 5.66 0.03 7.82
N CYS A 53 4.76 0.73 7.10
CA CYS A 53 5.10 1.44 5.87
C CYS A 53 5.90 2.74 6.14
N PRO A 54 7.20 2.81 5.79
CA PRO A 54 8.01 4.01 6.07
C PRO A 54 7.49 5.30 5.40
N PRO A 55 7.08 5.28 4.10
CA PRO A 55 6.56 6.48 3.46
C PRO A 55 5.06 6.69 3.69
N LYS A 56 4.37 5.83 4.46
CA LYS A 56 2.91 5.87 4.66
C LYS A 56 2.13 5.89 3.34
N ALA A 57 2.51 4.98 2.44
CA ALA A 57 1.89 4.79 1.13
C ALA A 57 0.65 3.88 1.17
N ILE A 58 0.37 3.26 2.30
CA ILE A 58 -0.83 2.45 2.54
C ILE A 58 -1.65 3.15 3.62
N VAL A 59 -2.96 3.26 3.43
CA VAL A 59 -3.91 3.72 4.45
C VAL A 59 -5.16 2.86 4.43
N PHE A 60 -5.74 2.64 5.61
CA PHE A 60 -7.05 2.02 5.75
C PHE A 60 -8.09 3.01 6.24
N PHE A 61 -9.27 2.96 5.63
CA PHE A 61 -10.46 3.68 6.11
C PHE A 61 -11.37 2.72 6.85
N GLN A 62 -12.05 3.27 7.85
CA GLN A 62 -13.08 2.54 8.57
C GLN A 62 -14.31 3.43 8.67
N HIS A 63 -15.36 3.06 7.96
CA HIS A 63 -16.58 3.85 7.88
C HIS A 63 -17.57 3.44 8.99
N PRO A 64 -18.47 4.35 9.44
CA PRO A 64 -19.46 4.06 10.49
C PRO A 64 -20.45 2.93 10.18
N ASP A 65 -20.65 2.64 8.90
CA ASP A 65 -21.44 1.52 8.38
C ASP A 65 -20.72 0.17 8.49
N GLY A 66 -19.43 0.18 8.86
CA GLY A 66 -18.58 -1.01 8.97
C GLY A 66 -17.80 -1.34 7.71
N LEU A 67 -17.97 -0.59 6.62
CA LEU A 67 -17.15 -0.73 5.42
C LEU A 67 -15.70 -0.35 5.73
N LYS A 68 -14.78 -1.11 5.16
CA LYS A 68 -13.34 -0.87 5.28
C LYS A 68 -12.76 -0.72 3.89
N GLU A 69 -12.02 0.36 3.67
CA GLU A 69 -11.37 0.65 2.39
C GLU A 69 -9.87 0.52 2.55
N TYR A 70 -9.23 -0.13 1.58
CA TYR A 70 -7.79 -0.14 1.45
C TYR A 70 -7.39 0.80 0.33
N ALA A 71 -6.38 1.62 0.59
CA ALA A 71 -5.85 2.47 -0.43
C ALA A 71 -4.34 2.54 -0.40
N TYR A 72 -3.78 2.51 -1.61
CA TYR A 72 -2.37 2.34 -1.86
C TYR A 72 -1.89 3.35 -2.90
N ASN A 73 -0.83 4.06 -2.56
CA ASN A 73 -0.17 4.99 -3.45
C ASN A 73 1.13 4.40 -4.00
N ALA A 74 1.07 3.89 -5.24
CA ALA A 74 2.22 3.36 -5.96
C ALA A 74 3.32 4.43 -6.23
N HIS A 75 2.97 5.71 -6.26
CA HIS A 75 3.93 6.80 -6.52
C HIS A 75 4.61 7.33 -5.25
N LEU A 76 4.16 6.91 -4.08
CA LEU A 76 4.80 7.18 -2.80
C LEU A 76 5.51 5.93 -2.24
N CYS A 77 5.11 4.74 -2.69
CA CYS A 77 5.73 3.48 -2.32
C CYS A 77 7.21 3.43 -2.73
N ILE A 78 8.07 3.01 -1.81
CA ILE A 78 9.51 2.77 -2.07
C ILE A 78 9.82 1.29 -2.35
N TYR A 79 8.79 0.45 -2.48
CA TYR A 79 8.90 -0.97 -2.86
C TYR A 79 9.83 -1.82 -1.96
N CYS A 80 9.96 -1.46 -0.68
CA CYS A 80 10.85 -2.13 0.27
C CYS A 80 10.37 -3.52 0.75
N GLY A 81 9.07 -3.82 0.58
CA GLY A 81 8.46 -5.09 0.99
C GLY A 81 8.19 -5.22 2.51
N GLU A 82 8.36 -4.17 3.30
CA GLU A 82 8.14 -4.22 4.75
C GLU A 82 6.66 -4.47 5.11
N CYS A 83 5.73 -3.91 4.31
CA CYS A 83 4.30 -4.16 4.47
C CYS A 83 3.94 -5.64 4.30
N VAL A 84 4.58 -6.33 3.35
CA VAL A 84 4.40 -7.78 3.13
C VAL A 84 4.96 -8.55 4.32
N ARG A 85 6.19 -8.23 4.76
CA ARG A 85 6.81 -8.87 5.94
C ARG A 85 5.99 -8.72 7.22
N ALA A 86 5.38 -7.56 7.42
CA ALA A 86 4.56 -7.28 8.60
C ALA A 86 3.14 -7.87 8.50
N CYS A 87 2.70 -8.30 7.32
CA CYS A 87 1.39 -8.90 7.14
C CYS A 87 1.36 -10.30 7.78
N PRO A 88 0.36 -10.64 8.60
CA PRO A 88 0.22 -12.01 9.13
C PRO A 88 -0.13 -13.04 8.05
N LYS A 89 -0.54 -12.58 6.86
CA LYS A 89 -0.89 -13.37 5.68
C LYS A 89 -0.18 -12.83 4.43
N PRO A 90 1.16 -12.90 4.37
CA PRO A 90 1.96 -12.23 3.34
C PRO A 90 1.72 -12.78 1.92
N ASP A 91 1.33 -14.05 1.80
CA ASP A 91 1.12 -14.72 0.51
C ASP A 91 -0.35 -14.77 0.05
N GLU A 92 -1.29 -14.38 0.94
CA GLU A 92 -2.73 -14.37 0.64
C GLU A 92 -3.26 -12.94 0.51
N ALA A 93 -3.05 -12.11 1.53
CA ALA A 93 -3.74 -10.82 1.66
C ALA A 93 -2.97 -9.65 1.07
N LEU A 94 -1.64 -9.67 1.15
CA LEU A 94 -0.81 -8.54 0.72
C LEU A 94 0.54 -9.03 0.19
N THR A 95 0.63 -9.20 -1.13
CA THR A 95 1.80 -9.76 -1.82
C THR A 95 2.56 -8.72 -2.62
N GLN A 96 3.83 -9.00 -2.91
CA GLN A 96 4.62 -8.18 -3.83
C GLN A 96 4.71 -8.86 -5.20
N THR A 97 4.30 -8.14 -6.24
CA THR A 97 4.21 -8.68 -7.60
C THR A 97 5.46 -8.39 -8.42
N ALA A 98 5.59 -9.05 -9.58
CA ALA A 98 6.58 -8.71 -10.59
C ALA A 98 6.20 -7.50 -11.47
N GLN A 99 5.05 -6.85 -11.21
CA GLN A 99 4.56 -5.76 -12.05
C GLN A 99 5.35 -4.47 -11.78
N LYS A 100 5.77 -3.80 -12.85
CA LYS A 100 6.54 -2.56 -12.77
C LYS A 100 5.67 -1.42 -12.25
N PRO A 101 6.24 -0.49 -11.47
CA PRO A 101 5.51 0.67 -11.00
C PRO A 101 5.11 1.60 -12.15
N PRO A 102 3.95 2.29 -12.05
CA PRO A 102 3.57 3.30 -13.02
C PRO A 102 4.54 4.48 -12.97
N ILE A 103 4.91 4.99 -14.15
CA ILE A 103 5.76 6.18 -14.28
C ILE A 103 4.85 7.41 -14.11
N ALA A 104 5.16 8.27 -13.14
CA ALA A 104 4.51 9.57 -12.99
C ALA A 104 5.44 10.68 -13.46
N THR A 105 4.86 11.65 -14.15
CA THR A 105 5.49 12.92 -14.52
C THR A 105 5.08 14.02 -13.54
N LYS A 106 5.76 15.18 -13.59
CA LYS A 106 5.41 16.33 -12.76
C LYS A 106 4.00 16.88 -13.05
N ILE A 107 3.51 16.68 -14.28
CA ILE A 107 2.19 17.15 -14.72
C ILE A 107 1.07 16.38 -14.00
N ASP A 108 1.31 15.11 -13.70
CA ASP A 108 0.30 14.22 -13.11
C ASP A 108 -0.02 14.56 -11.64
N ALA A 109 0.84 15.34 -10.98
CA ALA A 109 0.66 15.82 -9.60
C ALA A 109 0.19 14.73 -8.60
N VAL A 110 0.57 13.47 -8.82
CA VAL A 110 0.01 12.26 -8.19
C VAL A 110 0.06 12.22 -6.66
N ASN A 111 0.99 12.96 -6.05
CA ASN A 111 1.17 13.00 -4.59
C ASN A 111 0.61 14.28 -3.94
N SER A 112 -0.01 15.18 -4.71
CA SER A 112 -0.53 16.46 -4.19
C SER A 112 -1.67 16.26 -3.18
N THR A 113 -2.53 15.27 -3.39
CA THR A 113 -3.72 15.01 -2.56
C THR A 113 -3.52 13.97 -1.46
N TRP A 114 -2.40 13.22 -1.49
CA TRP A 114 -2.20 12.07 -0.59
C TRP A 114 -2.20 12.43 0.90
N LYS A 115 -1.69 13.61 1.26
CA LYS A 115 -1.74 14.10 2.64
C LYS A 115 -3.18 14.27 3.15
N ALA A 116 -4.07 14.79 2.31
CA ALA A 116 -5.48 14.94 2.65
C ALA A 116 -6.14 13.56 2.84
N TYR A 117 -5.74 12.60 2.02
CA TYR A 117 -6.22 11.23 2.08
C TYR A 117 -5.76 10.52 3.39
N GLN A 118 -4.51 10.72 3.82
CA GLN A 118 -4.03 10.27 5.13
C GLN A 118 -4.82 10.89 6.30
N SER A 119 -5.12 12.19 6.23
CA SER A 119 -5.93 12.84 7.28
C SER A 119 -7.37 12.33 7.30
N ALA A 120 -7.97 12.10 6.13
CA ALA A 120 -9.32 11.56 6.01
C ALA A 120 -9.41 10.12 6.55
N ALA A 121 -8.41 9.28 6.26
CA ALA A 121 -8.32 7.93 6.82
C ALA A 121 -8.28 7.96 8.36
N ARG A 122 -7.50 8.88 8.94
CA ARG A 122 -7.45 9.08 10.39
C ARG A 122 -8.82 9.49 10.95
N GLN A 123 -9.46 10.49 10.34
CA GLN A 123 -10.79 10.95 10.75
C GLN A 123 -11.82 9.82 10.69
N SER A 124 -11.82 9.01 9.62
CA SER A 124 -12.76 7.89 9.49
C SER A 124 -12.67 6.91 10.67
N ARG A 125 -11.46 6.59 11.14
CA ARG A 125 -11.24 5.72 12.29
C ARG A 125 -11.71 6.35 13.59
N ASP A 126 -11.47 7.65 13.77
CA ASP A 126 -11.94 8.41 14.93
C ASP A 126 -13.50 8.43 14.95
N ASP A 127 -14.13 8.65 13.80
CA ASP A 127 -15.59 8.63 13.63
C ASP A 127 -16.18 7.24 13.89
N PHE A 128 -15.55 6.18 13.39
CA PHE A 128 -15.96 4.81 13.66
C PHE A 128 -15.85 4.46 15.15
N ALA A 129 -14.77 4.88 15.82
CA ALA A 129 -14.60 4.68 17.24
C ALA A 129 -15.68 5.41 18.06
N ALA A 130 -16.02 6.64 17.68
CA ALA A 130 -17.09 7.42 18.28
C ALA A 130 -18.47 6.75 18.06
N ALA A 131 -18.77 6.33 16.83
CA ALA A 131 -20.01 5.64 16.50
C ALA A 131 -20.15 4.30 17.25
N LYS A 132 -19.07 3.53 17.37
CA LYS A 132 -19.05 2.27 18.14
C LYS A 132 -19.31 2.53 19.63
N LYS A 133 -18.73 3.58 20.19
CA LYS A 133 -18.98 4.00 21.58
C LYS A 133 -20.44 4.40 21.79
N ALA A 134 -21.00 5.25 20.92
CA ALA A 134 -22.39 5.68 20.99
C ALA A 134 -23.37 4.50 20.88
N LYS A 135 -23.12 3.56 19.95
CA LYS A 135 -23.92 2.32 19.82
C LYS A 135 -23.89 1.49 21.12
N LYS A 136 -22.72 1.34 21.75
CA LYS A 136 -22.57 0.60 23.02
C LYS A 136 -23.31 1.30 24.18
N GLU A 137 -23.26 2.62 24.24
CA GLU A 137 -23.95 3.41 25.27
C GLU A 137 -25.48 3.33 25.10
N ALA A 138 -25.98 3.42 23.87
CA ALA A 138 -27.40 3.24 23.55
C ALA A 138 -27.90 1.83 23.91
N GLN A 139 -27.11 0.80 23.60
CA GLN A 139 -27.43 -0.59 23.99
C GLN A 139 -27.47 -0.77 25.51
N LYS A 140 -26.56 -0.11 26.26
CA LYS A 140 -26.56 -0.15 27.73
C LYS A 140 -27.76 0.58 28.33
N ALA A 141 -28.18 1.71 27.76
CA ALA A 141 -29.37 2.45 28.20
C ALA A 141 -30.66 1.64 27.96
N GLN A 142 -30.71 0.86 26.88
CA GLN A 142 -31.84 -0.02 26.57
C GLN A 142 -31.88 -1.31 27.42
N ALA A 143 -30.75 -1.72 28.02
CA ALA A 143 -30.62 -2.94 28.82
C ALA A 143 -30.87 -2.75 30.33
N THR A 144 -31.40 -1.60 30.78
CA THR A 144 -31.77 -1.39 32.20
C THR A 144 -33.24 -1.79 32.41
N PRO A 145 -33.56 -2.97 32.99
CA PRO A 145 -34.93 -3.34 33.26
C PRO A 145 -35.50 -2.49 34.40
N SER A 146 -36.72 -1.97 34.19
CA SER A 146 -37.54 -1.32 35.20
C SER A 146 -37.94 -2.34 36.28
N ASN A 147 -37.15 -2.44 37.35
CA ASN A 147 -37.52 -3.22 38.52
C ASN A 147 -38.32 -2.33 39.47
N THR A 148 -39.62 -2.23 39.21
CA THR A 148 -40.57 -1.58 40.14
C THR A 148 -40.86 -2.58 41.26
N PRO A 149 -40.60 -2.26 42.54
CA PRO A 149 -40.99 -3.14 43.63
C PRO A 149 -42.51 -3.14 43.72
N SER A 150 -43.13 -4.30 43.49
CA SER A 150 -44.55 -4.50 43.79
C SER A 150 -44.76 -4.40 45.30
N LEU A 151 -45.67 -3.50 45.70
CA LEU A 151 -46.14 -3.28 47.07
C LEU A 151 -46.85 -4.52 47.64
#